data_AF-A0A7S2LFU2-F1
#
_entry.id   AF-A0A7S2LFU2-F1
#
_cell.length_a   1.000
_cell.length_b   1.000
_cell.length_c   1.000
_cell.angle_alpha   90.00
_cell.angle_beta   90.00
_cell.angle_gamma   90.00
#
_symmetry.space_group_name_H-M   'P 1'
#
loop_
_entity.id
_entity.type
_entity.pdbx_description
1 polymer ?
#
loop_
_entity_poly.entity_id
_entity_poly.type
_entity_poly.pdbx_seq_one_letter_code
_entity_poly.pdbx_strand_id
1 'polypeptide(L)'
;MEMESKSTPVTGDYIAHTDGSAAEQTAVNFEDPRIKSLRLINALSYALTVMVSLGSIHTSVNDEYDDYEVWITNQTLLSVAPYTQYIWYILFLLQGLFIAASFLPSLWSSELLGYNVLAAQTGYKHPLPVVHYPALCASTLMMMYSAKLNLMSMAFLGSCASTYFLVSIIKYQLDNDTTPPEEETFGEITKWFQRRITPASTLQLDDVTSPDVTDEKTLKDRIQQYFFLKLPFELYAGFNLALNVSFLNIIIHKLIASAVFNLVLASASLLFLLGVGCYVSWTEKKGLSYGIGGGLAWYMFGVFFQLINPSAPIMMTYSEEAIDAAKYMSVIFANVLLSTVAIRAVKNVINVNVVRVDEVEDGLEDEEEEEDDVSAEYTQV
;
A
#
# COMPACT_ATOMS: atom_id res chain seq x y z
N MET A 1 -50.63 -30.15 20.47
CA MET A 1 -49.69 -29.36 21.30
C MET A 1 -49.67 -27.98 20.67
N GLU A 2 -50.68 -27.19 21.00
CA GLU A 2 -50.89 -25.83 20.47
C GLU A 2 -49.99 -24.88 21.26
N MET A 3 -49.13 -24.13 20.56
CA MET A 3 -48.34 -23.06 21.17
C MET A 3 -49.11 -21.75 21.04
N GLU A 4 -49.51 -21.22 22.20
CA GLU A 4 -50.08 -19.89 22.37
C GLU A 4 -49.08 -18.80 21.93
N SER A 5 -49.52 -18.00 20.96
CA SER A 5 -48.89 -16.75 20.55
C SER A 5 -49.26 -15.64 21.55
N LYS A 6 -48.34 -15.28 22.45
CA LYS A 6 -48.42 -14.06 23.27
C LYS A 6 -47.93 -12.86 22.45
N SER A 7 -48.86 -11.97 22.08
CA SER A 7 -48.53 -10.64 21.59
C SER A 7 -48.21 -9.72 22.76
N THR A 8 -47.00 -9.15 22.76
CA THR A 8 -46.63 -8.06 23.66
C THR A 8 -46.96 -6.71 23.03
N PRO A 9 -47.48 -5.73 23.80
CA PRO A 9 -47.83 -4.42 23.30
C PRO A 9 -46.58 -3.61 22.97
N VAL A 10 -46.58 -3.01 21.77
CA VAL A 10 -45.59 -2.03 21.31
C VAL A 10 -45.88 -0.72 22.05
N THR A 11 -45.11 -0.43 23.10
CA THR A 11 -45.00 0.90 23.70
C THR A 11 -44.21 1.79 22.74
N GLY A 12 -44.85 2.88 22.30
CA GLY A 12 -44.24 3.89 21.44
C GLY A 12 -43.12 4.63 22.16
N ASP A 13 -41.92 4.52 21.62
CA ASP A 13 -40.80 5.36 22.00
C ASP A 13 -40.91 6.72 21.31
N TYR A 14 -40.91 7.77 22.14
CA TYR A 14 -40.80 9.16 21.75
C TYR A 14 -39.46 9.37 21.03
N ILE A 15 -39.51 9.72 19.74
CA ILE A 15 -38.38 10.26 19.00
C ILE A 15 -38.12 11.66 19.57
N ALA A 16 -37.20 11.76 20.52
CA ALA A 16 -36.65 13.02 20.95
C ALA A 16 -35.75 13.54 19.83
N HIS A 17 -36.21 14.57 19.11
CA HIS A 17 -35.35 15.41 18.30
C HIS A 17 -34.29 16.04 19.21
N THR A 18 -33.08 15.48 19.20
CA THR A 18 -31.88 16.14 19.72
C THR A 18 -31.46 17.19 18.71
N ASP A 19 -31.91 18.42 18.92
CA ASP A 19 -31.46 19.59 18.17
C ASP A 19 -29.94 19.75 18.33
N GLY A 20 -29.21 19.59 17.23
CA GLY A 20 -28.17 20.54 16.79
C GLY A 20 -27.04 20.91 17.74
N SER A 21 -26.67 20.11 18.74
CA SER A 21 -25.39 20.30 19.43
C SER A 21 -24.29 19.82 18.49
N ALA A 22 -23.62 20.77 17.82
CA ALA A 22 -22.38 20.56 17.08
C ALA A 22 -21.56 19.50 17.82
N ALA A 23 -21.31 18.37 17.14
CA ALA A 23 -20.57 17.26 17.69
C ALA A 23 -19.25 17.82 18.22
N GLU A 24 -19.17 17.95 19.54
CA GLU A 24 -17.97 18.34 20.25
C GLU A 24 -16.99 17.20 19.97
N GLN A 25 -16.20 17.35 18.89
CA GLN A 25 -15.15 16.42 18.51
C GLN A 25 -14.30 16.30 19.76
N THR A 26 -14.50 15.18 20.45
CA THR A 26 -13.88 14.91 21.74
C THR A 26 -12.41 14.87 21.42
N ALA A 27 -11.70 15.97 21.74
CA ALA A 27 -10.32 16.18 21.32
C ALA A 27 -9.54 14.92 21.70
N VAL A 28 -9.15 14.14 20.69
CA VAL A 28 -8.53 12.83 20.90
C VAL A 28 -7.32 13.05 21.78
N ASN A 29 -7.34 12.48 22.98
CA ASN A 29 -6.30 12.72 23.96
C ASN A 29 -5.03 11.93 23.58
N PHE A 30 -4.24 12.48 22.66
CA PHE A 30 -2.96 11.90 22.24
C PHE A 30 -1.91 11.89 23.37
N GLU A 31 -2.20 12.49 24.52
CA GLU A 31 -1.36 12.41 25.71
C GLU A 31 -1.54 11.10 26.49
N ASP A 32 -2.41 10.18 26.04
CA ASP A 32 -2.58 8.87 26.66
C ASP A 32 -1.21 8.14 26.79
N PRO A 33 -0.79 7.75 28.01
CA PRO A 33 0.48 7.07 28.24
C PRO A 33 0.63 5.77 27.43
N ARG A 34 -0.48 5.12 27.07
CA ARG A 34 -0.48 3.91 26.22
C ARG A 34 -0.02 4.22 24.80
N ILE A 35 -0.53 5.29 24.20
CA ILE A 35 -0.17 5.72 22.83
C ILE A 35 1.30 6.14 22.79
N LYS A 36 1.77 6.89 23.80
CA LYS A 36 3.18 7.26 23.95
C LYS A 36 4.09 6.04 24.06
N SER A 37 3.71 5.07 24.89
CA SER A 37 4.45 3.82 25.04
C SER A 37 4.53 3.04 23.71
N LEU A 38 3.41 2.95 22.98
CA LEU A 38 3.38 2.24 21.70
C LEU A 38 4.27 2.91 20.62
N ARG A 39 4.25 4.25 20.53
CA ARG A 39 5.16 5.01 19.65
C ARG A 39 6.62 4.75 20.00
N LEU A 40 6.95 4.75 21.29
CA LEU A 40 8.30 4.45 21.76
C LEU A 40 8.71 3.01 21.43
N ILE A 41 7.83 2.02 21.64
CA ILE A 41 8.09 0.62 21.28
C ILE A 41 8.35 0.51 19.77
N ASN A 42 7.52 1.12 18.93
CA ASN A 42 7.71 1.12 17.48
C ASN A 42 9.05 1.72 17.06
N ALA A 43 9.44 2.86 17.66
CA ALA A 43 10.72 3.50 17.40
C ALA A 43 11.91 2.64 17.86
N LEU A 44 11.83 2.01 19.04
CA LEU A 44 12.87 1.12 19.55
C LEU A 44 12.98 -0.16 18.70
N SER A 45 11.86 -0.75 18.29
CA SER A 45 11.82 -1.91 17.40
C SER A 45 12.44 -1.59 16.04
N TYR A 46 12.12 -0.43 15.46
CA TYR A 46 12.76 0.05 14.24
C TYR A 46 14.28 0.23 14.42
N ALA A 47 14.70 0.99 15.44
CA ALA A 47 16.12 1.26 15.69
C ALA A 47 16.93 -0.03 15.89
N LEU A 48 16.41 -0.97 16.69
CA LEU A 48 17.03 -2.27 16.88
C LEU A 48 17.12 -3.05 15.57
N THR A 49 16.04 -3.07 14.78
CA THR A 49 15.99 -3.78 13.50
C THR A 49 17.00 -3.21 12.52
N VAL A 50 17.05 -1.89 12.37
CA VAL A 50 18.02 -1.19 11.50
C VAL A 50 19.44 -1.45 11.96
N MET A 51 19.74 -1.29 13.25
CA MET A 51 21.10 -1.51 13.78
C MET A 51 21.58 -2.94 13.54
N VAL A 52 20.75 -3.94 13.84
CA VAL A 52 21.14 -5.36 13.64
C VAL A 52 21.21 -5.71 12.16
N SER A 53 20.25 -5.26 11.35
CA SER A 53 20.19 -5.59 9.91
C SER A 53 21.30 -4.90 9.12
N LEU A 54 21.47 -3.59 9.29
CA LEU A 54 22.56 -2.86 8.64
C LEU A 54 23.92 -3.25 9.21
N GLY A 55 24.01 -3.55 10.50
CA GLY A 55 25.20 -4.15 11.10
C GLY A 55 25.58 -5.44 10.40
N SER A 56 24.61 -6.33 10.17
CA SER A 56 24.82 -7.58 9.43
C SER A 56 25.26 -7.33 7.98
N ILE A 57 24.65 -6.38 7.28
CA ILE A 57 25.01 -6.03 5.89
C ILE A 57 26.41 -5.40 5.83
N HIS A 58 26.79 -4.55 6.78
CA HIS A 58 28.12 -3.92 6.77
C HIS A 58 29.24 -4.88 7.22
N THR A 59 28.96 -5.79 8.16
CA THR A 59 29.95 -6.82 8.52
C THR A 59 30.25 -7.75 7.35
N SER A 60 29.27 -8.03 6.48
CA SER A 60 29.50 -8.89 5.31
C SER A 60 30.40 -8.24 4.26
N VAL A 61 30.47 -6.90 4.21
CA VAL A 61 31.30 -6.17 3.25
C VAL A 61 32.78 -6.17 3.65
N ASN A 62 33.07 -6.22 4.95
CA ASN A 62 34.46 -6.14 5.45
C ASN A 62 35.11 -7.51 5.63
N ASP A 63 34.34 -8.56 5.93
CA ASP A 63 34.82 -9.95 5.97
C ASP A 63 34.38 -10.67 4.71
N GLU A 64 35.16 -10.51 3.64
CA GLU A 64 34.87 -10.96 2.26
C GLU A 64 34.64 -12.48 2.12
N TYR A 65 34.88 -13.27 3.17
CA TYR A 65 34.85 -14.74 3.12
C TYR A 65 33.65 -15.41 3.80
N ASP A 66 33.20 -14.97 4.98
CA ASP A 66 32.28 -15.79 5.80
C ASP A 66 30.80 -15.67 5.38
N ASP A 67 30.29 -14.46 5.14
CA ASP A 67 28.87 -14.27 4.78
C ASP A 67 28.60 -14.62 3.30
N TYR A 68 29.63 -14.55 2.44
CA TYR A 68 29.52 -14.90 1.03
C TYR A 68 29.37 -16.41 0.83
N GLU A 69 30.01 -17.24 1.67
CA GLU A 69 29.94 -18.70 1.57
C GLU A 69 28.52 -19.23 1.83
N VAL A 70 27.83 -18.71 2.84
CA VAL A 70 26.43 -19.08 3.13
C VAL A 70 25.54 -18.72 1.95
N TRP A 71 25.72 -17.54 1.34
CA TRP A 71 24.95 -17.16 0.17
C TRP A 71 25.23 -18.07 -1.03
N ILE A 72 26.52 -18.32 -1.35
CA ILE A 72 26.95 -19.17 -2.47
C ILE A 72 26.39 -20.59 -2.37
N THR A 73 26.44 -21.19 -1.18
CA THR A 73 26.02 -22.58 -0.95
C THR A 73 24.52 -22.80 -1.10
N ASN A 74 23.74 -21.72 -1.09
CA ASN A 74 22.28 -21.75 -1.22
C ASN A 74 21.79 -21.22 -2.57
N GLN A 75 22.66 -21.10 -3.58
CA GLN A 75 22.24 -20.49 -4.83
C GLN A 75 21.32 -21.39 -5.67
N THR A 76 20.27 -20.77 -6.22
CA THR A 76 19.32 -21.36 -7.15
C THR A 76 19.14 -20.44 -8.35
N LEU A 77 18.35 -20.85 -9.34
CA LEU A 77 17.97 -19.98 -10.47
C LEU A 77 17.14 -18.75 -10.04
N LEU A 78 16.66 -18.70 -8.79
CA LEU A 78 15.99 -17.52 -8.22
C LEU A 78 16.88 -16.68 -7.31
N SER A 79 18.15 -17.04 -7.12
CA SER A 79 19.07 -16.22 -6.33
C SER A 79 19.27 -14.86 -6.98
N VAL A 80 19.31 -13.81 -6.15
CA VAL A 80 19.48 -12.43 -6.59
C VAL A 80 20.93 -11.97 -6.47
N ALA A 81 21.31 -10.96 -7.25
CA ALA A 81 22.64 -10.39 -7.14
C ALA A 81 22.86 -9.79 -5.73
N PRO A 82 24.08 -9.84 -5.16
CA PRO A 82 24.34 -9.33 -3.82
C PRO A 82 23.90 -7.86 -3.61
N TYR A 83 24.09 -7.01 -4.63
CA TYR A 83 23.68 -5.61 -4.55
C TYR A 83 22.16 -5.40 -4.55
N THR A 84 21.35 -6.41 -4.89
CA THR A 84 19.90 -6.34 -4.72
C THR A 84 19.53 -6.15 -3.25
N GLN A 85 20.41 -6.56 -2.32
CA GLN A 85 20.28 -6.31 -0.88
C GLN A 85 20.29 -4.81 -0.53
N TYR A 86 20.75 -3.91 -1.41
CA TYR A 86 20.71 -2.48 -1.15
C TYR A 86 19.29 -1.91 -1.03
N ILE A 87 18.27 -2.65 -1.49
CA ILE A 87 16.87 -2.28 -1.23
C ILE A 87 16.56 -2.18 0.26
N TRP A 88 17.28 -2.91 1.12
CA TRP A 88 17.09 -2.81 2.56
C TRP A 88 17.35 -1.40 3.10
N TYR A 89 18.33 -0.67 2.55
CA TYR A 89 18.55 0.74 2.91
C TYR A 89 17.35 1.61 2.55
N ILE A 90 16.76 1.39 1.36
CA ILE A 90 15.57 2.10 0.91
C ILE A 90 14.37 1.75 1.79
N LEU A 91 14.16 0.46 2.08
CA LEU A 91 13.08 -0.02 2.94
C LEU A 91 13.20 0.55 4.36
N PHE A 92 14.39 0.53 4.95
CA PHE A 92 14.62 1.09 6.28
C PHE A 92 14.49 2.60 6.31
N LEU A 93 14.92 3.31 5.25
CA LEU A 93 14.70 4.75 5.14
C LEU A 93 13.20 5.06 5.12
N LEU A 94 12.44 4.38 4.25
CA LEU A 94 11.00 4.54 4.10
C LEU A 94 10.24 4.18 5.40
N GLN A 95 10.63 3.10 6.09
CA GLN A 95 10.06 2.77 7.40
C GLN A 95 10.44 3.80 8.48
N GLY A 96 11.65 4.37 8.40
CA GLY A 96 12.06 5.46 9.27
C GLY A 96 11.18 6.70 9.09
N LEU A 97 10.76 7.00 7.87
CA LEU A 97 9.78 8.05 7.58
C LEU A 97 8.42 7.76 8.22
N PHE A 98 7.95 6.51 8.19
CA PHE A 98 6.74 6.10 8.90
C PHE A 98 6.86 6.28 10.42
N ILE A 99 8.01 5.90 11.00
CA ILE A 99 8.28 6.12 12.43
C ILE A 99 8.32 7.62 12.75
N ALA A 100 9.01 8.43 11.96
CA ALA A 100 9.04 9.88 12.13
C ALA A 100 7.64 10.49 12.05
N ALA A 101 6.82 10.03 11.10
CA ALA A 101 5.42 10.45 10.96
C ALA A 101 4.59 10.18 12.22
N SER A 102 4.88 9.10 12.96
CA SER A 102 4.19 8.80 14.23
C SER A 102 4.45 9.82 15.35
N PHE A 103 5.52 10.62 15.24
CA PHE A 103 5.85 11.69 16.18
C PHE A 103 5.41 13.09 15.72
N LEU A 104 4.96 13.25 14.48
CA LEU A 104 4.51 14.54 13.94
C LEU A 104 3.05 14.81 14.33
N PRO A 105 2.75 15.89 15.09
CA PRO A 105 1.38 16.19 15.52
C PRO A 105 0.38 16.33 14.37
N SER A 106 0.83 16.85 13.22
CA SER A 106 0.00 17.02 12.02
C SER A 106 -0.49 15.70 11.42
N LEU A 107 0.20 14.58 11.70
CA LEU A 107 -0.15 13.26 11.16
C LEU A 107 -0.84 12.37 12.19
N TRP A 108 -0.97 12.80 13.44
CA TRP A 108 -1.61 11.98 14.49
C TRP A 108 -3.07 11.69 14.20
N SER A 109 -3.75 12.61 13.51
CA SER A 109 -5.12 12.44 13.05
C SER A 109 -5.25 11.50 11.84
N SER A 110 -4.15 11.03 11.24
CA SER A 110 -4.21 10.11 10.11
C SER A 110 -4.67 8.72 10.56
N GLU A 111 -5.78 8.26 10.00
CA GLU A 111 -6.32 6.92 10.25
C GLU A 111 -5.33 5.82 9.81
N LEU A 112 -4.49 6.09 8.81
CA LEU A 112 -3.48 5.15 8.30
C LEU A 112 -2.43 4.75 9.33
N LEU A 113 -2.20 5.58 10.36
CA LEU A 113 -1.36 5.22 11.50
C LEU A 113 -2.10 4.30 12.48
N GLY A 114 -3.42 4.41 12.59
CA GLY A 114 -4.24 3.61 13.52
C GLY A 114 -4.19 4.03 15.00
N TYR A 115 -3.48 5.12 15.35
CA TYR A 115 -3.47 5.63 16.73
C TYR A 115 -4.83 6.21 17.15
N ASN A 116 -5.57 6.85 16.24
CA ASN A 116 -6.91 7.37 16.52
C ASN A 116 -7.88 6.27 16.93
N VAL A 117 -7.88 5.16 16.19
CA VAL A 117 -8.76 4.02 16.48
C VAL A 117 -8.44 3.42 17.85
N LEU A 118 -7.14 3.34 18.20
CA LEU A 118 -6.71 2.91 19.52
C LEU A 118 -7.17 3.88 20.64
N ALA A 119 -7.08 5.18 20.38
CA ALA A 119 -7.47 6.23 21.32
C ALA A 119 -8.99 6.26 21.56
N ALA A 120 -9.78 5.96 20.53
CA ALA A 120 -11.25 5.97 20.60
C ALA A 120 -11.84 4.87 21.48
N GLN A 121 -11.04 3.93 22.01
CA GLN A 121 -11.46 2.78 22.84
C GLN A 121 -12.65 1.98 22.28
N THR A 122 -12.90 2.09 20.97
CA THR A 122 -13.95 1.33 20.33
C THR A 122 -13.54 -0.14 20.34
N GLY A 123 -14.50 -1.06 20.50
CA GLY A 123 -14.28 -2.51 20.54
C GLY A 123 -13.83 -3.09 19.18
N TYR A 124 -12.88 -2.43 18.54
CA TYR A 124 -12.35 -2.73 17.22
C TYR A 124 -11.67 -4.09 17.26
N LYS A 125 -12.17 -5.00 16.43
CA LYS A 125 -11.65 -6.37 16.31
C LYS A 125 -10.53 -6.50 15.28
N HIS A 126 -10.16 -5.41 14.61
CA HIS A 126 -9.19 -5.45 13.51
C HIS A 126 -7.76 -5.20 13.97
N PRO A 127 -6.79 -5.93 13.38
CA PRO A 127 -5.37 -5.73 13.61
C PRO A 127 -4.94 -4.30 13.26
N LEU A 128 -4.42 -3.54 14.23
CA LEU A 128 -3.95 -2.17 14.04
C LEU A 128 -2.49 -2.14 13.58
N PRO A 129 -2.10 -1.32 12.57
CA PRO A 129 -0.73 -1.29 12.06
C PRO A 129 0.32 -1.06 13.14
N VAL A 130 0.03 -0.14 14.06
CA VAL A 130 0.92 0.23 15.18
C VAL A 130 1.14 -0.90 16.18
N VAL A 131 0.25 -1.89 16.23
CA VAL A 131 0.42 -3.09 17.08
C VAL A 131 1.20 -4.17 16.33
N HIS A 132 1.10 -4.23 15.00
CA HIS A 132 1.81 -5.21 14.18
C HIS A 132 3.24 -4.83 13.83
N TYR A 133 3.58 -3.54 13.88
CA TYR A 133 4.90 -3.07 13.49
C TYR A 133 6.07 -3.69 14.31
N PRO A 134 6.00 -3.85 15.64
CA PRO A 134 7.05 -4.53 16.40
C PRO A 134 7.17 -6.01 16.02
N ALA A 135 6.05 -6.67 15.72
CA ALA A 135 6.04 -8.06 15.29
C ALA A 135 6.62 -8.23 13.87
N LEU A 136 6.37 -7.26 12.98
CA LEU A 136 7.05 -7.15 11.69
C LEU A 136 8.56 -7.01 11.87
N CYS A 137 9.01 -6.11 12.75
CA CYS A 137 10.43 -5.94 13.08
C CYS A 137 11.07 -7.25 13.60
N ALA A 138 10.42 -7.92 14.56
CA ALA A 138 10.92 -9.17 15.13
C ALA A 138 10.99 -10.31 14.09
N SER A 139 9.98 -10.44 13.24
CA SER A 139 9.97 -11.44 12.16
C SER A 139 11.00 -11.15 11.06
N THR A 140 11.26 -9.87 10.78
CA THR A 140 12.35 -9.42 9.88
C THR A 140 13.72 -9.83 10.42
N LEU A 141 13.96 -9.58 11.71
CA LEU A 141 15.19 -9.99 12.38
C LEU A 141 15.36 -11.51 12.37
N MET A 142 14.28 -12.24 12.65
CA MET A 142 14.29 -13.71 12.57
C MET A 142 14.66 -14.18 11.16
N MET A 143 14.09 -13.56 10.12
CA MET A 143 14.40 -13.88 8.73
C MET A 143 15.87 -13.65 8.41
N MET A 144 16.38 -12.44 8.64
CA MET A 144 17.74 -12.05 8.27
C MET A 144 18.80 -12.87 9.03
N TYR A 145 18.63 -13.01 10.34
CA TYR A 145 19.61 -13.72 11.16
C TYR A 145 19.61 -15.22 10.87
N SER A 146 18.43 -15.82 10.63
CA SER A 146 18.34 -17.22 10.21
C SER A 146 18.98 -17.45 8.85
N ALA A 147 18.82 -16.51 7.91
CA ALA A 147 19.47 -16.59 6.60
C ALA A 147 21.00 -16.56 6.75
N LYS A 148 21.53 -15.65 7.59
CA LYS A 148 22.97 -15.57 7.91
C LYS A 148 23.51 -16.85 8.54
N LEU A 149 22.74 -17.47 9.45
CA LEU A 149 23.11 -18.75 10.07
C LEU A 149 22.84 -19.98 9.18
N ASN A 150 22.50 -19.82 7.91
CA ASN A 150 22.15 -20.90 6.98
C ASN A 150 20.94 -21.75 7.42
N LEU A 151 20.09 -21.23 8.31
CA LEU A 151 18.85 -21.87 8.79
C LEU A 151 17.68 -21.51 7.87
N MET A 152 17.75 -21.95 6.61
CA MET A 152 16.81 -21.53 5.55
C MET A 152 15.33 -21.78 5.88
N SER A 153 14.99 -22.84 6.61
CA SER A 153 13.62 -23.08 7.07
C SER A 153 13.13 -22.03 8.08
N MET A 154 14.01 -21.60 9.00
CA MET A 154 13.67 -20.52 9.94
C MET A 154 13.62 -19.16 9.24
N ALA A 155 14.49 -18.93 8.24
CA ALA A 155 14.44 -17.74 7.40
C ALA A 155 13.11 -17.64 6.64
N PHE A 156 12.66 -18.76 6.05
CA PHE A 156 11.36 -18.88 5.41
C PHE A 156 10.20 -18.59 6.37
N LEU A 157 10.21 -19.16 7.58
CA LEU A 157 9.19 -18.88 8.59
C LEU A 157 9.16 -17.39 8.99
N GLY A 158 10.33 -16.76 9.16
CA GLY A 158 10.44 -15.33 9.44
C GLY A 158 9.90 -14.47 8.31
N SER A 159 10.21 -14.85 7.06
CA SER A 159 9.70 -14.18 5.86
C SER A 159 8.17 -14.32 5.74
N CYS A 160 7.61 -15.51 6.00
CA CYS A 160 6.17 -15.73 6.01
C CYS A 160 5.46 -14.92 7.10
N ALA A 161 6.02 -14.89 8.32
CA ALA A 161 5.49 -14.08 9.42
C ALA A 161 5.54 -12.58 9.08
N SER A 162 6.65 -12.09 8.50
CA SER A 162 6.79 -10.70 8.05
C SER A 162 5.74 -10.36 7.00
N THR A 163 5.52 -11.25 6.02
CA THR A 163 4.50 -11.09 4.98
C THR A 163 3.09 -10.99 5.57
N TYR A 164 2.78 -11.84 6.55
CA TYR A 164 1.48 -11.79 7.24
C TYR A 164 1.23 -10.44 7.91
N PHE A 165 2.23 -9.91 8.62
CA PHE A 165 2.12 -8.61 9.27
C PHE A 165 2.04 -7.46 8.27
N LEU A 166 2.80 -7.53 7.18
CA LEU A 166 2.74 -6.55 6.08
C LEU A 166 1.35 -6.53 5.42
N VAL A 167 0.80 -7.69 5.08
CA VAL A 167 -0.56 -7.79 4.51
C VAL A 167 -1.60 -7.26 5.48
N SER A 168 -1.44 -7.52 6.79
CA SER A 168 -2.36 -6.98 7.81
C SER A 168 -2.30 -5.46 7.90
N ILE A 169 -1.10 -4.87 7.85
CA ILE A 169 -0.89 -3.42 7.81
C ILE A 169 -1.50 -2.81 6.54
N ILE A 170 -1.16 -3.36 5.37
CA ILE A 170 -1.62 -2.86 4.07
C ILE A 170 -3.14 -2.97 3.96
N LYS A 171 -3.73 -4.10 4.37
CA LYS A 171 -5.19 -4.28 4.35
C LYS A 171 -5.88 -3.24 5.22
N TYR A 172 -5.38 -3.00 6.44
CA TYR A 172 -5.91 -1.94 7.28
C TYR A 172 -5.78 -0.57 6.60
N GLN A 173 -4.62 -0.26 6.02
CA GLN A 173 -4.41 0.99 5.29
C GLN A 173 -5.29 1.12 4.06
N LEU A 174 -5.66 0.02 3.40
CA LEU A 174 -6.57 0.04 2.26
C LEU A 174 -8.02 0.26 2.71
N ASP A 175 -8.41 -0.37 3.82
CA ASP A 175 -9.76 -0.26 4.39
C ASP A 175 -10.04 1.13 4.99
N ASN A 176 -9.01 1.88 5.42
CA ASN A 176 -9.14 3.23 6.00
C ASN A 176 -8.66 4.36 5.08
N ASP A 177 -8.10 4.07 3.90
CA ASP A 177 -7.79 5.10 2.88
C ASP A 177 -9.03 5.51 2.08
N THR A 178 -10.15 4.82 2.31
CA THR A 178 -11.45 5.28 1.85
C THR A 178 -11.94 6.42 2.74
N THR A 179 -11.34 7.61 2.60
CA THR A 179 -12.23 8.77 2.40
C THR A 179 -13.16 8.37 1.26
N PRO A 180 -14.48 8.43 1.46
CA PRO A 180 -15.44 7.73 0.63
C PRO A 180 -15.12 7.99 -0.84
N PRO A 181 -15.12 6.98 -1.74
CA PRO A 181 -15.76 7.29 -3.00
C PRO A 181 -17.13 7.77 -2.53
N GLU A 182 -17.42 9.04 -2.71
CA GLU A 182 -18.80 9.44 -2.80
C GLU A 182 -19.46 8.36 -3.71
N GLU A 183 -20.18 7.41 -3.12
CA GLU A 183 -21.29 6.78 -3.84
C GLU A 183 -22.30 7.87 -4.21
N GLU A 184 -22.16 9.05 -3.60
CA GLU A 184 -22.61 10.32 -4.13
C GLU A 184 -22.01 10.69 -5.50
N THR A 185 -20.82 10.34 -6.00
CA THR A 185 -20.42 10.83 -7.34
C THR A 185 -21.24 10.15 -8.44
N PHE A 186 -21.61 8.87 -8.35
CA PHE A 186 -22.50 8.28 -9.36
C PHE A 186 -23.95 8.74 -9.18
N GLY A 187 -24.41 8.88 -7.93
CA GLY A 187 -25.74 9.41 -7.58
C GLY A 187 -25.89 10.90 -7.85
N GLU A 188 -24.83 11.68 -7.76
CA GLU A 188 -24.71 13.10 -8.08
C GLU A 188 -24.50 13.30 -9.55
N ILE A 189 -23.74 12.46 -10.26
CA ILE A 189 -23.74 12.43 -11.73
C ILE A 189 -25.15 12.09 -12.23
N THR A 190 -25.87 11.14 -11.62
CA THR A 190 -27.27 10.89 -12.01
C THR A 190 -28.21 12.02 -11.61
N LYS A 191 -28.09 12.60 -10.40
CA LYS A 191 -28.86 13.79 -9.98
C LYS A 191 -28.54 15.01 -10.85
N TRP A 192 -27.30 15.15 -11.32
CA TRP A 192 -26.85 16.21 -12.23
C TRP A 192 -27.44 16.00 -13.62
N PHE A 193 -27.43 14.76 -14.15
CA PHE A 193 -28.16 14.43 -15.37
C PHE A 193 -29.68 14.68 -15.19
N GLN A 194 -30.23 14.40 -14.01
CA GLN A 194 -31.64 14.70 -13.69
C GLN A 194 -31.92 16.20 -13.54
N ARG A 195 -30.99 17.01 -13.00
CA ARG A 195 -31.10 18.47 -12.95
C ARG A 195 -31.11 19.08 -14.35
N ARG A 196 -30.27 18.60 -15.27
CA ARG A 196 -30.28 19.04 -16.68
C ARG A 196 -31.54 18.64 -17.45
N ILE A 197 -32.22 17.57 -17.04
CA ILE A 197 -33.50 17.16 -17.63
C ILE A 197 -34.68 17.95 -17.01
N THR A 198 -34.48 18.60 -15.86
CA THR A 198 -35.53 19.37 -15.19
C THR A 198 -35.55 20.80 -15.76
N PRO A 199 -36.64 21.25 -16.40
CA PRO A 199 -36.70 22.58 -17.03
C PRO A 199 -36.52 23.71 -16.00
N ALA A 200 -35.80 24.75 -16.43
CA ALA A 200 -35.25 25.87 -15.65
C ALA A 200 -36.24 26.73 -14.84
N SER A 201 -37.53 26.42 -14.83
CA SER A 201 -38.56 27.33 -14.30
C SER A 201 -38.76 27.30 -12.78
N THR A 202 -37.88 26.67 -11.97
CA THR A 202 -38.16 26.51 -10.52
C THR A 202 -36.97 26.56 -9.54
N LEU A 203 -35.77 26.97 -9.96
CA LEU A 203 -34.62 27.05 -9.04
C LEU A 203 -34.47 28.47 -8.49
N GLN A 204 -34.75 28.62 -7.19
CA GLN A 204 -34.47 29.84 -6.43
C GLN A 204 -32.95 29.95 -6.18
N LEU A 205 -32.46 31.18 -6.39
CA LEU A 205 -31.07 31.60 -6.40
C LEU A 205 -30.56 31.80 -4.95
N ASP A 206 -30.11 30.74 -4.29
CA ASP A 206 -29.48 30.83 -2.97
C ASP A 206 -27.94 30.77 -3.09
N ASP A 207 -27.33 31.93 -2.84
CA ASP A 207 -25.96 32.24 -2.36
C ASP A 207 -24.80 31.30 -2.80
N VAL A 208 -24.17 31.65 -3.93
CA VAL A 208 -22.97 31.00 -4.48
C VAL A 208 -21.74 31.40 -3.65
N THR A 209 -21.38 30.57 -2.69
CA THR A 209 -20.14 30.71 -1.92
C THR A 209 -18.97 30.17 -2.76
N SER A 210 -17.90 30.96 -2.91
CA SER A 210 -16.78 30.66 -3.83
C SER A 210 -16.17 29.27 -3.63
N PRO A 211 -16.01 28.46 -4.68
CA PRO A 211 -15.17 27.27 -4.61
C PRO A 211 -13.69 27.67 -4.62
N ASP A 212 -12.79 26.71 -4.39
CA ASP A 212 -11.49 26.66 -5.09
C ASP A 212 -10.16 26.97 -4.34
N VAL A 213 -10.07 26.82 -3.01
CA VAL A 213 -8.75 26.72 -2.32
C VAL A 213 -8.56 25.39 -1.57
N THR A 214 -9.63 24.62 -1.38
CA THR A 214 -9.60 23.40 -0.57
C THR A 214 -8.99 22.19 -1.30
N ASP A 215 -9.08 22.08 -2.62
CA ASP A 215 -8.79 20.84 -3.36
C ASP A 215 -7.33 20.59 -3.74
N GLU A 216 -6.51 21.63 -3.94
CA GLU A 216 -5.07 21.42 -4.17
C GLU A 216 -4.39 20.87 -2.92
N LYS A 217 -4.81 21.37 -1.75
CA LYS A 217 -4.28 20.94 -0.45
C LYS A 217 -4.58 19.47 -0.18
N THR A 218 -5.78 18.99 -0.54
CA THR A 218 -6.17 17.59 -0.34
C THR A 218 -5.35 16.61 -1.19
N LEU A 219 -5.06 16.95 -2.45
CA LEU A 219 -4.24 16.09 -3.32
C LEU A 219 -2.82 15.94 -2.79
N LYS A 220 -2.19 17.05 -2.39
CA LYS A 220 -0.84 17.05 -1.83
C LYS A 220 -0.77 16.21 -0.55
N ASP A 221 -1.78 16.35 0.32
CA ASP A 221 -1.86 15.58 1.56
C ASP A 221 -2.03 14.08 1.27
N ARG A 222 -2.83 13.69 0.27
CA ARG A 222 -2.97 12.29 -0.17
C ARG A 222 -1.67 11.70 -0.70
N ILE A 223 -0.96 12.44 -1.56
CA ILE A 223 0.34 12.00 -2.11
C ILE A 223 1.34 11.85 -0.96
N GLN A 224 1.40 12.81 -0.05
CA GLN A 224 2.27 12.74 1.12
C GLN A 224 1.92 11.53 2.00
N GLN A 225 0.65 11.30 2.31
CA GLN A 225 0.22 10.13 3.07
C GLN A 225 0.61 8.82 2.38
N TYR A 226 0.47 8.73 1.06
CA TYR A 226 0.90 7.56 0.31
C TYR A 226 2.39 7.27 0.48
N PHE A 227 3.25 8.25 0.19
CA PHE A 227 4.70 8.05 0.23
C PHE A 227 5.24 7.77 1.64
N PHE A 228 4.68 8.41 2.66
CA PHE A 228 5.17 8.29 4.05
C PHE A 228 4.56 7.12 4.79
N LEU A 229 3.31 6.74 4.50
CA LEU A 229 2.56 5.78 5.30
C LEU A 229 2.32 4.45 4.58
N LYS A 230 2.09 4.44 3.26
CA LYS A 230 1.68 3.21 2.53
C LYS A 230 2.82 2.56 1.75
N LEU A 231 3.50 3.36 0.92
CA LEU A 231 4.60 2.90 0.07
C LEU A 231 5.67 2.08 0.81
N PRO A 232 6.11 2.43 2.04
CA PRO A 232 7.11 1.64 2.76
C PRO A 232 6.69 0.18 2.96
N PHE A 233 5.42 -0.06 3.29
CA PHE A 233 4.91 -1.40 3.56
C PHE A 233 4.57 -2.15 2.29
N GLU A 234 4.00 -1.49 1.29
CA GLU A 234 3.74 -2.10 -0.02
C GLU A 234 5.03 -2.56 -0.69
N LEU A 235 6.05 -1.69 -0.74
CA LEU A 235 7.35 -2.02 -1.31
C LEU A 235 8.00 -3.19 -0.56
N TYR A 236 7.92 -3.16 0.78
CA TYR A 236 8.44 -4.25 1.59
C TYR A 236 7.67 -5.56 1.33
N ALA A 237 6.34 -5.53 1.28
CA ALA A 237 5.52 -6.71 1.03
C ALA A 237 5.84 -7.38 -0.31
N GLY A 238 6.00 -6.58 -1.37
CA GLY A 238 6.39 -7.09 -2.69
C GLY A 238 7.75 -7.79 -2.65
N PHE A 239 8.77 -7.13 -2.09
CA PHE A 239 10.10 -7.72 -2.00
C PHE A 239 10.13 -8.97 -1.10
N ASN A 240 9.47 -8.93 0.04
CA ASN A 240 9.42 -10.02 1.01
C ASN A 240 8.62 -11.24 0.50
N LEU A 241 7.59 -11.01 -0.32
CA LEU A 241 6.89 -12.09 -1.01
C LEU A 241 7.82 -12.87 -1.96
N ALA A 242 8.69 -12.16 -2.69
CA ALA A 242 9.68 -12.81 -3.53
C ALA A 242 10.72 -13.59 -2.70
N LEU A 243 11.12 -13.06 -1.54
CA LEU A 243 11.99 -13.80 -0.60
C LEU A 243 11.34 -15.08 -0.09
N ASN A 244 10.03 -15.11 0.21
CA ASN A 244 9.33 -16.35 0.57
C ASN A 244 9.52 -17.42 -0.50
N VAL A 245 9.27 -17.04 -1.75
CA VAL A 245 9.39 -17.94 -2.90
C VAL A 245 10.84 -18.40 -3.09
N SER A 246 11.81 -17.49 -2.91
CA SER A 246 13.23 -17.80 -2.94
C SER A 246 13.63 -18.82 -1.88
N PHE A 247 13.31 -18.56 -0.60
CA PHE A 247 13.66 -19.48 0.49
C PHE A 247 12.97 -20.84 0.32
N LEU A 248 11.74 -20.88 -0.18
CA LEU A 248 11.07 -22.13 -0.50
C LEU A 248 11.82 -22.91 -1.60
N ASN A 249 12.27 -22.23 -2.66
CA ASN A 249 13.09 -22.85 -3.70
C ASN A 249 14.41 -23.39 -3.15
N ILE A 250 15.08 -22.66 -2.25
CA ILE A 250 16.32 -23.11 -1.59
C ILE A 250 16.07 -24.36 -0.75
N ILE A 251 15.01 -24.39 0.07
CA ILE A 251 14.65 -25.54 0.89
C ILE A 251 14.37 -26.76 0.01
N ILE A 252 13.57 -26.58 -1.04
CA ILE A 252 13.22 -27.67 -1.96
C ILE A 252 14.44 -28.15 -2.75
N HIS A 253 15.33 -27.25 -3.17
CA HIS A 253 16.58 -27.60 -3.83
C HIS A 253 17.47 -28.50 -2.95
N LYS A 254 17.55 -28.20 -1.64
CA LYS A 254 18.26 -29.05 -0.67
C LYS A 254 17.62 -30.42 -0.47
N LEU A 255 16.30 -30.52 -0.62
CA LEU A 255 15.57 -31.79 -0.49
C LEU A 255 15.61 -32.63 -1.77
N ILE A 256 15.63 -31.99 -2.93
CA ILE A 256 15.54 -32.62 -4.25
C ILE A 256 16.67 -32.09 -5.16
N ALA A 257 17.75 -32.84 -5.24
CA ALA A 257 18.95 -32.52 -6.04
C ALA A 257 18.76 -32.75 -7.56
N SER A 258 17.56 -32.53 -8.11
CA SER A 258 17.27 -32.66 -9.53
C SER A 258 17.29 -31.30 -10.22
N ALA A 259 18.23 -31.09 -11.14
CA ALA A 259 18.36 -29.84 -11.88
C ALA A 259 17.10 -29.50 -12.69
N VAL A 260 16.52 -30.49 -13.37
CA VAL A 260 15.28 -30.33 -14.16
C VAL A 260 14.11 -29.93 -13.27
N PHE A 261 13.96 -30.59 -12.13
CA PHE A 261 12.90 -30.26 -11.19
C PHE A 261 13.05 -28.84 -10.64
N ASN A 262 14.26 -28.44 -10.25
CA ASN A 262 14.55 -27.11 -9.75
C ASN A 262 14.33 -26.02 -10.83
N LEU A 263 14.60 -26.32 -12.10
CA LEU A 263 14.28 -25.42 -13.22
C LEU A 263 12.77 -25.22 -13.37
N VAL A 264 11.97 -26.30 -13.33
CA VAL A 264 10.51 -26.22 -13.39
C VAL A 264 9.96 -25.43 -12.20
N LEU A 265 10.48 -25.69 -11.01
CA LEU A 265 10.10 -24.98 -9.79
C LEU A 265 10.41 -23.49 -9.88
N ALA A 266 11.61 -23.11 -10.33
CA ALA A 266 12.00 -21.72 -10.52
C ALA A 266 11.11 -21.03 -11.56
N SER A 267 10.82 -21.69 -12.68
CA SER A 267 9.95 -21.15 -13.73
C SER A 267 8.50 -20.93 -13.25
N ALA A 268 7.94 -21.91 -12.55
CA ALA A 268 6.61 -21.82 -11.93
C ALA A 268 6.56 -20.71 -10.87
N SER A 269 7.65 -20.55 -10.11
CA SER A 269 7.81 -19.50 -9.11
C SER A 269 7.84 -18.10 -9.73
N LEU A 270 8.57 -17.91 -10.83
CA LEU A 270 8.59 -16.64 -11.58
C LEU A 270 7.20 -16.30 -12.11
N LEU A 271 6.49 -17.27 -12.68
CA LEU A 271 5.13 -17.10 -13.18
C LEU A 271 4.14 -16.77 -12.05
N PHE A 272 4.28 -17.42 -10.90
CA PHE A 272 3.47 -17.13 -9.71
C PHE A 272 3.68 -15.70 -9.24
N LEU A 273 4.93 -15.25 -9.11
CA LEU A 273 5.25 -13.88 -8.69
C LEU A 273 4.74 -12.83 -9.69
N LEU A 274 4.85 -13.09 -11.00
CA LEU A 274 4.24 -12.25 -12.04
C LEU A 274 2.73 -12.19 -11.87
N GLY A 275 2.08 -13.35 -11.74
CA GLY A 275 0.63 -13.46 -11.61
C GLY A 275 0.10 -12.69 -10.39
N VAL A 276 0.73 -12.86 -9.23
CA VAL A 276 0.37 -12.14 -7.99
C VAL A 276 0.64 -10.64 -8.15
N GLY A 277 1.79 -10.24 -8.68
CA GLY A 277 2.13 -8.83 -8.89
C GLY A 277 1.15 -8.12 -9.82
N CYS A 278 0.79 -8.73 -10.95
CA CYS A 278 -0.24 -8.21 -11.86
C CYS A 278 -1.62 -8.20 -11.22
N TYR A 279 -1.99 -9.26 -10.49
CA TYR A 279 -3.29 -9.36 -9.80
C TYR A 279 -3.45 -8.24 -8.77
N VAL A 280 -2.49 -8.06 -7.86
CA VAL A 280 -2.54 -7.00 -6.84
C VAL A 280 -2.53 -5.62 -7.49
N SER A 281 -1.70 -5.44 -8.52
CA SER A 281 -1.67 -4.19 -9.29
C SER A 281 -2.96 -3.92 -10.06
N TRP A 282 -3.84 -4.91 -10.32
CA TRP A 282 -5.06 -4.70 -11.11
C TRP A 282 -6.34 -4.68 -10.27
N THR A 283 -6.42 -5.49 -9.23
CA THR A 283 -7.70 -5.80 -8.57
C THR A 283 -8.16 -4.81 -7.52
N GLU A 284 -7.27 -4.00 -6.95
CA GLU A 284 -7.67 -3.13 -5.85
C GLU A 284 -8.48 -1.93 -6.34
N LYS A 285 -9.80 -2.06 -6.38
CA LYS A 285 -10.68 -0.91 -6.69
C LYS A 285 -10.60 0.21 -5.65
N LYS A 286 -10.05 -0.09 -4.45
CA LYS A 286 -10.10 0.76 -3.27
C LYS A 286 -8.79 1.49 -2.93
N GLY A 287 -7.74 1.35 -3.75
CA GLY A 287 -6.47 2.01 -3.46
C GLY A 287 -5.33 1.75 -4.43
N LEU A 288 -4.23 2.44 -4.16
CA LEU A 288 -3.04 2.54 -5.01
C LEU A 288 -1.92 1.60 -4.53
N SER A 289 -2.01 0.29 -4.77
CA SER A 289 -0.94 -0.65 -4.40
C SER A 289 0.22 -0.71 -5.41
N TYR A 290 0.95 0.39 -5.59
CA TYR A 290 2.10 0.43 -6.52
C TYR A 290 3.36 -0.20 -5.96
N GLY A 291 3.57 -0.11 -4.64
CA GLY A 291 4.82 -0.55 -4.01
C GLY A 291 5.06 -2.05 -4.17
N ILE A 292 3.99 -2.87 -4.10
CA ILE A 292 4.08 -4.34 -4.20
C ILE A 292 4.67 -4.74 -5.56
N GLY A 293 4.15 -4.16 -6.65
CA GLY A 293 4.66 -4.40 -8.00
C GLY A 293 6.12 -3.95 -8.17
N GLY A 294 6.46 -2.78 -7.61
CA GLY A 294 7.83 -2.27 -7.61
C GLY A 294 8.82 -3.17 -6.85
N GLY A 295 8.44 -3.68 -5.68
CA GLY A 295 9.28 -4.56 -4.86
C GLY A 295 9.53 -5.91 -5.53
N LEU A 296 8.49 -6.47 -6.17
CA LEU A 296 8.63 -7.68 -6.99
C LEU A 296 9.51 -7.45 -8.21
N ALA A 297 9.33 -6.35 -8.94
CA ALA A 297 10.15 -6.01 -10.10
C ALA A 297 11.62 -5.85 -9.72
N TRP A 298 11.91 -5.18 -8.60
CA TRP A 298 13.28 -5.04 -8.09
C TRP A 298 13.93 -6.41 -7.83
N TYR A 299 13.21 -7.32 -7.19
CA TYR A 299 13.69 -8.69 -6.97
C TYR A 299 14.00 -9.40 -8.29
N MET A 300 13.11 -9.30 -9.28
CA MET A 300 13.29 -9.93 -10.59
C MET A 300 14.50 -9.39 -11.36
N PHE A 301 14.75 -8.08 -11.28
CA PHE A 301 16.01 -7.53 -11.80
C PHE A 301 17.23 -8.11 -11.09
N GLY A 302 17.14 -8.29 -9.77
CA GLY A 302 18.18 -8.98 -9.00
C GLY A 302 18.49 -10.38 -9.51
N VAL A 303 17.46 -11.17 -9.84
CA VAL A 303 17.63 -12.50 -10.46
C VAL A 303 18.31 -12.38 -11.82
N PHE A 304 17.81 -11.49 -12.69
CA PHE A 304 18.39 -11.26 -14.01
C PHE A 304 19.89 -10.97 -13.93
N PHE A 305 20.28 -10.04 -13.06
CA PHE A 305 21.68 -9.65 -12.91
C PHE A 305 22.57 -10.75 -12.34
N GLN A 306 22.06 -11.57 -11.41
CA GLN A 306 22.79 -12.74 -10.92
C GLN A 306 23.06 -13.75 -12.04
N LEU A 307 22.12 -13.88 -13.00
CA LEU A 307 22.24 -14.82 -14.11
C LEU A 307 23.01 -14.26 -15.32
N ILE A 308 23.36 -12.97 -15.34
CA ILE A 308 24.34 -12.43 -16.33
C ILE A 308 25.72 -13.01 -16.05
N ASN A 309 26.11 -13.05 -14.78
CA ASN A 309 27.39 -13.60 -14.31
C ASN A 309 27.11 -14.70 -13.27
N PRO A 310 26.60 -15.86 -13.71
CA PRO A 310 26.22 -16.93 -12.79
C PRO A 310 27.45 -17.41 -12.01
N SER A 311 27.24 -17.76 -10.74
CA SER A 311 28.30 -18.31 -9.91
C SER A 311 28.68 -19.74 -10.33
N ALA A 312 29.81 -20.23 -9.83
CA ALA A 312 30.24 -21.60 -10.06
C ALA A 312 29.17 -22.66 -9.67
N PRO A 313 28.50 -22.60 -8.49
CA PRO A 313 27.42 -23.54 -8.18
C PRO A 313 26.27 -23.55 -9.19
N ILE A 314 25.86 -22.38 -9.71
CA ILE A 314 24.80 -22.29 -10.71
C ILE A 314 25.26 -22.94 -12.02
N MET A 315 26.46 -22.59 -12.51
CA MET A 315 27.03 -23.14 -13.74
C MET A 315 27.28 -24.65 -13.67
N MET A 316 27.62 -25.18 -12.50
CA MET A 316 27.82 -26.61 -12.29
C MET A 316 26.51 -27.39 -12.18
N THR A 317 25.41 -26.74 -11.78
CA THR A 317 24.12 -27.39 -11.51
C THR A 317 23.17 -27.33 -12.71
N TYR A 318 23.18 -26.23 -13.47
CA TYR A 318 22.21 -25.96 -14.52
C TYR A 318 22.89 -25.83 -15.89
N SER A 319 22.18 -26.23 -16.95
CA SER A 319 22.65 -26.02 -18.32
C SER A 319 22.58 -24.54 -18.71
N GLU A 320 23.36 -24.15 -19.71
CA GLU A 320 23.35 -22.76 -20.22
C GLU A 320 21.95 -22.34 -20.68
N GLU A 321 21.18 -23.24 -21.31
CA GLU A 321 19.82 -22.95 -21.76
C GLU A 321 18.86 -22.69 -20.59
N ALA A 322 19.03 -23.41 -19.47
CA ALA A 322 18.24 -23.23 -18.27
C ALA A 322 18.53 -21.88 -17.60
N ILE A 323 19.81 -21.51 -17.53
CA ILE A 323 20.27 -20.22 -17.03
C ILE A 323 19.71 -19.09 -17.91
N ASP A 324 19.84 -19.21 -19.23
CA ASP A 324 19.33 -18.23 -20.19
C ASP A 324 17.81 -18.08 -20.11
N ALA A 325 17.08 -19.18 -20.00
CA ALA A 325 15.62 -19.15 -19.86
C ALA A 325 15.20 -18.37 -18.60
N ALA A 326 15.78 -18.68 -17.43
CA ALA A 326 15.48 -17.96 -16.18
C ALA A 326 15.90 -16.49 -16.23
N LYS A 327 17.07 -16.19 -16.84
CA LYS A 327 17.59 -14.85 -17.06
C LYS A 327 16.60 -14.01 -17.88
N TYR A 328 16.16 -14.50 -19.03
CA TYR A 328 15.23 -13.74 -19.87
C TYR A 328 13.81 -13.68 -19.30
N MET A 329 13.32 -14.74 -18.65
CA MET A 329 12.02 -14.71 -17.96
C MET A 329 11.97 -13.64 -16.87
N SER A 330 12.98 -13.57 -16.01
CA SER A 330 13.02 -12.60 -14.91
C SER A 330 12.98 -11.15 -15.39
N VAL A 331 13.78 -10.78 -16.40
CA VAL A 331 13.78 -9.41 -16.93
C VAL A 331 12.51 -9.07 -17.70
N ILE A 332 11.94 -10.01 -18.47
CA ILE A 332 10.66 -9.80 -19.15
C ILE A 332 9.56 -9.57 -18.11
N PHE A 333 9.48 -10.40 -17.08
CA PHE A 333 8.46 -10.28 -16.04
C PHE A 333 8.62 -9.00 -15.21
N ALA A 334 9.85 -8.59 -14.91
CA ALA A 334 10.12 -7.30 -14.27
C ALA A 334 9.55 -6.13 -15.09
N ASN A 335 9.80 -6.11 -16.40
CA ASN A 335 9.29 -5.08 -17.30
C ASN A 335 7.76 -5.10 -17.41
N VAL A 336 7.13 -6.28 -17.42
CA VAL A 336 5.66 -6.41 -17.42
C VAL A 336 5.08 -5.84 -16.12
N LEU A 337 5.67 -6.13 -14.97
CA LEU A 337 5.23 -5.57 -13.68
C LEU A 337 5.37 -4.05 -13.65
N LEU A 338 6.52 -3.51 -14.06
CA LEU A 338 6.73 -2.06 -14.11
C LEU A 338 5.76 -1.37 -15.08
N SER A 339 5.54 -1.97 -16.26
CA SER A 339 4.57 -1.46 -17.23
C SER A 339 3.15 -1.46 -16.68
N THR A 340 2.78 -2.51 -15.94
CA THR A 340 1.45 -2.61 -15.29
C THR A 340 1.28 -1.51 -14.23
N VAL A 341 2.29 -1.29 -13.39
CA VAL A 341 2.31 -0.22 -12.39
C VAL A 341 2.23 1.15 -13.07
N ALA A 342 3.00 1.40 -14.13
CA ALA A 342 3.01 2.66 -14.87
C ALA A 342 1.67 2.94 -15.56
N ILE A 343 1.09 1.97 -16.26
CA ILE A 343 -0.23 2.10 -16.91
C ILE A 343 -1.30 2.47 -15.88
N ARG A 344 -1.26 1.83 -14.70
CA ARG A 344 -2.20 2.16 -13.63
C ARG A 344 -1.96 3.53 -13.02
N ALA A 345 -0.71 3.95 -12.85
CA ALA A 345 -0.38 5.30 -12.43
C ALA A 345 -0.93 6.35 -13.39
N VAL A 346 -0.69 6.16 -14.70
CA VAL A 346 -1.21 7.04 -15.76
C VAL A 346 -2.74 7.06 -15.75
N LYS A 347 -3.40 5.90 -15.67
CA LYS A 347 -4.86 5.83 -15.60
C LYS A 347 -5.43 6.62 -14.42
N ASN A 348 -4.78 6.54 -13.25
CA ASN A 348 -5.24 7.25 -12.06
C ASN A 348 -5.02 8.76 -12.16
N VAL A 349 -3.90 9.21 -12.77
CA VAL A 349 -3.67 10.63 -13.06
C VAL A 349 -4.70 11.17 -14.04
N ILE A 350 -5.00 10.44 -15.12
CA ILE A 350 -6.02 10.84 -16.11
C ILE A 350 -7.39 10.92 -15.46
N ASN A 351 -7.79 9.91 -14.68
CA ASN A 351 -9.08 9.91 -14.00
C ASN A 351 -9.24 11.10 -13.04
N VAL A 352 -8.18 11.50 -12.33
CA VAL A 352 -8.20 12.68 -11.46
C VAL A 352 -8.32 13.98 -12.26
N ASN A 353 -7.69 14.06 -13.45
CA ASN A 353 -7.75 15.27 -14.27
C ASN A 353 -9.06 15.43 -15.03
N VAL A 354 -9.66 14.33 -15.55
CA VAL A 354 -10.93 14.41 -16.29
C VAL A 354 -12.06 14.89 -15.39
N VAL A 355 -12.13 14.39 -14.15
CA VAL A 355 -13.13 14.84 -13.17
C VAL A 355 -13.04 16.35 -12.89
N ARG A 356 -11.86 16.97 -13.01
CA ARG A 356 -11.68 18.41 -12.82
C ARG A 356 -12.13 19.28 -14.00
N VAL A 357 -12.07 18.76 -15.23
CA VAL A 357 -12.42 19.56 -16.42
C VAL A 357 -13.93 19.74 -16.51
N ASP A 358 -14.69 18.69 -16.17
CA ASP A 358 -16.16 18.73 -16.19
C ASP A 358 -16.74 19.73 -15.17
N GLU A 359 -16.01 20.05 -14.08
CA GLU A 359 -16.44 21.04 -13.08
C GLU A 359 -16.23 22.49 -13.52
N VAL A 360 -15.28 22.76 -14.43
CA VAL A 360 -14.92 24.12 -14.87
C VAL A 360 -15.77 24.57 -16.06
N GLU A 361 -16.14 23.64 -16.95
CA GLU A 361 -16.91 23.96 -18.17
C GLU A 361 -18.37 24.35 -17.83
N ASP A 362 -18.95 23.79 -16.77
CA ASP A 362 -20.30 24.13 -16.29
C ASP A 362 -20.39 25.49 -15.60
N GLY A 363 -19.26 26.13 -15.25
CA GLY A 363 -19.24 27.43 -14.58
C GLY A 363 -19.17 28.64 -15.53
N LEU A 364 -18.91 28.43 -16.83
CA LEU A 364 -18.63 29.51 -17.79
C LEU A 364 -19.78 29.82 -18.77
N GLU A 365 -20.83 28.97 -18.83
CA GLU A 365 -21.96 29.20 -19.75
C GLU A 365 -23.05 30.14 -19.19
N ASP A 366 -22.98 30.51 -17.89
CA ASP A 366 -24.03 31.32 -17.24
C ASP A 366 -23.71 32.83 -17.11
N GLU A 367 -22.55 33.32 -17.61
CA GLU A 367 -22.15 34.74 -17.46
C GLU A 367 -22.28 35.62 -18.72
N GLU A 368 -22.72 35.11 -19.89
CA GLU A 368 -22.73 35.91 -21.15
C GLU A 368 -24.11 36.41 -21.65
N GLU A 369 -25.22 36.29 -20.90
CA GLU A 369 -26.57 36.74 -21.36
C GLU A 369 -27.22 37.91 -20.59
N GLU A 370 -26.47 38.76 -19.89
CA GLU A 370 -27.02 40.00 -19.27
C GLU A 370 -26.34 41.31 -19.75
N GLU A 371 -26.20 41.51 -21.07
CA GLU A 371 -26.03 42.87 -21.63
C GLU A 371 -26.83 43.01 -22.92
N ASP A 372 -28.08 43.49 -22.84
CA ASP A 372 -28.71 44.42 -23.80
C ASP A 372 -30.21 44.60 -23.51
N ASP A 373 -30.56 45.43 -22.51
CA ASP A 373 -31.89 46.09 -22.51
C ASP A 373 -31.85 47.44 -21.75
N VAL A 374 -30.98 48.34 -22.19
CA VAL A 374 -30.99 49.76 -21.76
C VAL A 374 -31.99 50.54 -22.61
N SER A 375 -33.21 50.60 -22.09
CA SER A 375 -34.18 51.72 -22.12
C SER A 375 -34.01 52.83 -23.17
N ALA A 376 -34.79 52.75 -24.25
CA ALA A 376 -35.18 53.93 -25.04
C ALA A 376 -36.51 54.50 -24.51
N GLU A 377 -36.46 55.37 -23.49
CA GLU A 377 -37.63 56.07 -22.94
C GLU A 377 -37.64 57.57 -23.32
N TYR A 378 -38.56 57.92 -24.22
CA TYR A 378 -39.30 59.18 -24.45
C TYR A 378 -38.57 60.53 -24.66
N THR A 379 -38.89 61.16 -25.81
CA THR A 379 -38.95 62.63 -25.95
C THR A 379 -40.29 63.03 -26.58
N GLN A 380 -41.11 63.77 -25.82
CA GLN A 380 -42.35 64.41 -26.28
C GLN A 380 -42.03 65.73 -27.01
N VAL A 381 -42.72 65.99 -28.13
CA VAL A 381 -43.09 67.33 -28.63
C VAL A 381 -44.52 67.29 -29.12
#